data_AF-A0A7S1Z526-F1
#
_entry.id   AF-A0A7S1Z526-F1
#
_cell.length_a   1.000
_cell.length_b   1.000
_cell.length_c   1.000
_cell.angle_alpha   90.00
_cell.angle_beta   90.00
_cell.angle_gamma   90.00
#
_symmetry.space_group_name_H-M   'P 1'
#
loop_
_entity.id
_entity.type
_entity.pdbx_description
1 polymer ?
#
loop_
_entity_poly.entity_id
_entity_poly.type
_entity_poly.pdbx_seq_one_letter_code
_entity_poly.pdbx_strand_id
1 'polypeptide(L)'
;MNEGEKYLSKDLHVRRSDVLSAWRGWRPLAVDPHAAPDAPASRDHVISYNPDTGVVFVAGGKWTTWREMAEEVVDRVVGEDGPKCRTLDLSLHGGEGYTPSLSIQLIQKHGMSQETAEHLAKTYGTRAWEVCELSKPTGKSWPRFGVT
;
A
#
# COMPACT_ATOMS: atom_id res chain seq x y z
N MET A 1 10.67 19.74 -15.63
CA MET A 1 10.00 20.52 -14.58
C MET A 1 8.93 21.46 -15.15
N ASN A 2 8.99 21.75 -16.45
CA ASN A 2 8.15 22.73 -17.14
C ASN A 2 6.63 22.50 -17.00
N GLU A 3 6.14 21.26 -16.84
CA GLU A 3 4.70 21.02 -16.64
C GLU A 3 4.21 21.48 -15.26
N GLY A 4 5.01 21.26 -14.20
CA GLY A 4 4.63 21.67 -12.85
C GLY A 4 4.63 23.19 -12.66
N GLU A 5 5.58 23.88 -13.31
CA GLU A 5 5.70 25.34 -13.26
C GLU A 5 4.44 26.07 -13.76
N LYS A 6 3.63 25.44 -14.62
CA LYS A 6 2.36 26.01 -15.11
C LYS A 6 1.33 26.27 -14.00
N TYR A 7 1.45 25.53 -12.89
CA TYR A 7 0.48 25.55 -11.79
C TYR A 7 1.02 26.20 -10.51
N LEU A 8 2.28 26.65 -10.54
CA LEU A 8 2.92 27.31 -9.41
C LEU A 8 2.83 28.83 -9.55
N SER A 9 2.99 29.53 -8.43
CA SER A 9 3.06 30.99 -8.44
C SER A 9 4.27 31.45 -9.26
N LYS A 10 4.15 32.59 -9.93
CA LYS A 10 5.16 33.08 -10.89
C LYS A 10 6.49 33.45 -10.24
N ASP A 11 6.49 33.69 -8.94
CA ASP A 11 7.65 33.99 -8.10
C ASP A 11 8.38 32.72 -7.60
N LEU A 12 7.83 31.53 -7.85
CA LEU A 12 8.44 30.25 -7.47
C LEU A 12 8.96 29.51 -8.71
N HIS A 13 10.29 29.36 -8.79
CA HIS A 13 10.95 28.60 -9.84
C HIS A 13 11.58 27.32 -9.26
N VAL A 14 11.06 26.16 -9.68
CA VAL A 14 11.54 24.86 -9.20
C VAL A 14 12.70 24.39 -10.06
N ARG A 15 13.88 24.28 -9.45
CA ARG A 15 15.12 23.86 -10.11
C ARG A 15 15.37 22.37 -9.87
N ARG A 16 16.23 21.78 -10.69
CA ARG A 16 16.58 20.36 -10.58
C ARG A 16 17.26 20.04 -9.24
N SER A 17 17.98 21.01 -8.68
CA SER A 17 18.60 20.95 -7.36
C SER A 17 17.59 20.85 -6.22
N ASP A 18 16.33 21.23 -6.46
CA ASP A 18 15.29 21.25 -5.42
C ASP A 18 14.58 19.87 -5.33
N VAL A 19 14.95 18.90 -6.17
CA VAL A 19 14.41 17.52 -6.15
C VAL A 19 15.08 16.71 -5.03
N LEU A 20 14.32 16.37 -3.98
CA LEU A 20 14.82 15.59 -2.84
C LEU A 20 14.93 14.08 -3.13
N SER A 21 14.08 13.55 -4.02
CA SER A 21 14.09 12.13 -4.41
C SER A 21 13.33 11.91 -5.71
N ALA A 22 13.62 10.80 -6.40
CA ALA A 22 12.91 10.38 -7.61
C ALA A 22 12.86 8.86 -7.70
N TRP A 23 11.76 8.32 -8.23
CA TRP A 23 11.55 6.89 -8.45
C TRP A 23 10.97 6.64 -9.85
N ARG A 24 11.21 5.43 -10.37
CA ARG A 24 10.62 4.94 -11.61
C ARG A 24 10.07 3.54 -11.40
N GLY A 25 9.01 3.20 -12.12
CA GLY A 25 8.40 1.88 -12.08
C GLY A 25 7.96 1.45 -13.47
N TRP A 26 7.99 0.14 -13.71
CA TRP A 26 7.42 -0.47 -14.90
C TRP A 26 5.96 -0.79 -14.63
N ARG A 27 5.08 -0.45 -15.57
CA ARG A 27 3.67 -0.85 -15.51
C ARG A 27 3.50 -2.03 -16.47
N PRO A 28 3.30 -3.26 -15.97
CA PRO A 28 2.91 -4.35 -16.85
C PRO A 28 1.50 -4.01 -17.35
N LEU A 29 1.37 -3.72 -18.64
CA LEU A 29 0.08 -3.47 -19.26
C LEU A 29 -0.36 -4.75 -19.96
N ALA A 30 -1.64 -5.08 -19.83
CA ALA A 30 -2.21 -6.19 -20.56
C ALA A 30 -2.60 -5.72 -21.96
N VAL A 31 -2.12 -6.43 -22.98
CA VAL A 31 -2.62 -6.29 -24.34
C VAL A 31 -3.58 -7.44 -24.55
N ASP A 32 -4.81 -7.12 -24.93
CA ASP A 32 -5.77 -8.13 -25.33
C ASP A 32 -5.28 -8.76 -26.65
N PRO A 33 -4.98 -10.07 -26.69
CA PRO A 33 -4.50 -10.74 -27.89
C PRO A 33 -5.55 -10.78 -29.02
N HIS A 34 -6.82 -10.47 -28.72
CA HIS A 34 -7.90 -10.37 -29.70
C HIS A 34 -8.21 -8.94 -30.14
N ALA A 35 -7.53 -7.94 -29.57
CA ALA A 35 -7.68 -6.55 -29.98
C ALA A 35 -6.90 -6.25 -31.28
N ALA A 36 -7.26 -5.14 -31.93
CA ALA A 36 -6.57 -4.67 -33.13
C ALA A 36 -5.07 -4.42 -32.85
N PRO A 37 -4.17 -4.56 -33.85
CA PRO A 37 -2.73 -4.39 -33.66
C PRO A 37 -2.28 -3.03 -33.10
N ASP A 38 -3.13 -2.00 -33.22
CA ASP A 38 -2.94 -0.63 -32.75
C ASP A 38 -3.80 -0.28 -31.52
N ALA A 39 -4.53 -1.25 -30.96
CA ALA A 39 -5.36 -1.03 -29.80
C ALA A 39 -4.51 -0.62 -28.59
N PRO A 40 -4.95 0.39 -27.82
CA PRO A 40 -4.21 0.82 -26.64
C PRO A 40 -4.18 -0.32 -25.61
N ALA A 41 -3.00 -0.57 -25.05
CA ALA A 41 -2.86 -1.54 -23.98
C ALA A 41 -3.79 -1.16 -22.81
N SER A 42 -4.57 -2.13 -22.35
CA SER A 42 -5.53 -1.93 -21.27
C SER A 42 -4.79 -1.66 -19.96
N ARG A 43 -5.40 -0.80 -19.14
CA ARG A 43 -4.96 -0.54 -17.76
C ARG A 43 -5.68 -1.42 -16.74
N ASP A 44 -6.61 -2.24 -17.19
CA ASP A 44 -7.33 -3.19 -16.34
C ASP A 44 -6.56 -4.52 -16.26
N HIS A 45 -6.93 -5.37 -15.31
CA HIS A 45 -6.31 -6.70 -15.21
C HIS A 45 -6.89 -7.64 -16.25
N VAL A 46 -6.04 -8.52 -16.76
CA VAL A 46 -6.42 -9.65 -17.61
C VAL A 46 -6.00 -10.92 -16.89
N ILE A 47 -6.95 -11.83 -16.70
CA ILE A 47 -6.73 -13.14 -16.10
C ILE A 47 -6.90 -14.18 -17.21
N SER A 48 -5.87 -14.97 -17.47
CA SER A 48 -5.91 -16.07 -18.43
C SER A 48 -5.62 -17.41 -17.76
N TYR A 49 -6.11 -18.49 -18.36
CA TYR A 49 -6.01 -19.83 -17.81
C TYR A 49 -5.56 -20.80 -18.90
N ASN A 50 -4.60 -21.65 -18.57
CA ASN A 50 -4.17 -22.73 -19.42
C ASN A 50 -4.76 -24.06 -18.92
N PRO A 51 -5.74 -24.66 -19.64
CA PRO A 51 -6.41 -25.88 -19.20
C PRO A 51 -5.51 -27.12 -19.20
N ASP A 52 -4.48 -27.16 -20.04
CA ASP A 52 -3.57 -28.31 -20.16
C ASP A 52 -2.60 -28.40 -18.97
N THR A 53 -2.23 -27.24 -18.41
CA THR A 53 -1.25 -27.13 -17.31
C THR A 53 -1.88 -26.77 -15.98
N GLY A 54 -3.11 -26.26 -15.97
CA GLY A 54 -3.81 -25.75 -14.78
C GLY A 54 -3.28 -24.39 -14.28
N VAL A 55 -2.42 -23.71 -15.04
CA VAL A 55 -1.81 -22.44 -14.62
C VAL A 55 -2.73 -21.26 -14.90
N VAL A 56 -2.88 -20.38 -13.90
CA VAL A 56 -3.55 -19.08 -14.02
C VAL A 56 -2.50 -17.97 -14.15
N PHE A 57 -2.67 -17.09 -15.12
CA PHE A 57 -1.82 -15.92 -15.35
C PHE A 57 -2.61 -14.64 -15.10
N VAL A 58 -1.93 -13.64 -14.54
CA VAL A 58 -2.48 -12.30 -14.30
C VAL A 58 -1.54 -11.27 -14.93
N ALA A 59 -2.07 -10.41 -15.77
CA ALA A 59 -1.35 -9.28 -16.36
C ALA A 59 -2.12 -7.98 -16.13
N GLY A 60 -1.41 -6.88 -15.89
CA GLY A 60 -2.06 -5.60 -15.58
C GLY A 60 -2.49 -5.50 -14.11
N GLY A 61 -3.62 -4.82 -13.90
CA GLY A 61 -4.19 -4.58 -12.58
C GLY A 61 -3.75 -3.27 -11.94
N LYS A 62 -4.71 -2.54 -11.37
CA LYS A 62 -4.46 -1.33 -10.60
C LYS A 62 -4.35 -1.71 -9.13
N TRP A 63 -3.55 -0.96 -8.39
CA TRP A 63 -3.54 -1.07 -6.93
C TRP A 63 -4.94 -0.87 -6.34
N THR A 64 -5.79 -0.07 -6.97
CA THR A 64 -7.17 0.17 -6.51
C THR A 64 -8.10 -1.02 -6.70
N THR A 65 -7.81 -1.93 -7.63
CA THR A 65 -8.67 -3.09 -7.96
C THR A 65 -8.07 -4.41 -7.49
N TRP A 66 -7.00 -4.37 -6.70
CA TRP A 66 -6.20 -5.54 -6.33
C TRP A 66 -7.02 -6.62 -5.60
N ARG A 67 -7.97 -6.21 -4.73
CA ARG A 67 -8.81 -7.12 -3.95
C ARG A 67 -9.78 -7.90 -4.84
N GLU A 68 -10.46 -7.20 -5.74
CA GLU A 68 -11.38 -7.80 -6.73
C GLU A 68 -10.65 -8.72 -7.68
N MET A 69 -9.48 -8.30 -8.17
CA MET A 69 -8.61 -9.13 -9.00
C MET A 69 -8.19 -10.41 -8.27
N ALA A 70 -7.82 -10.31 -6.98
CA ALA A 70 -7.46 -11.49 -6.18
C ALA A 70 -8.65 -12.43 -5.96
N GLU A 71 -9.84 -11.89 -5.69
CA GLU A 71 -11.08 -12.66 -5.59
C GLU A 71 -11.38 -13.41 -6.89
N GLU A 72 -11.33 -12.74 -8.04
CA GLU A 72 -11.60 -13.36 -9.35
C GLU A 72 -10.61 -14.50 -9.67
N VAL A 73 -9.34 -14.33 -9.33
CA VAL A 73 -8.32 -15.39 -9.49
C VAL A 73 -8.62 -16.58 -8.58
N VAL A 74 -8.89 -16.33 -7.30
CA VAL A 74 -9.14 -17.39 -6.32
C VAL A 74 -10.41 -18.15 -6.67
N ASP A 75 -11.51 -17.46 -6.96
CA ASP A 75 -12.80 -18.05 -7.35
C ASP A 75 -12.65 -18.97 -8.56
N ARG A 76 -11.82 -18.57 -9.53
CA ARG A 76 -11.52 -19.41 -10.70
C ARG A 76 -10.70 -20.64 -10.38
N VAL A 77 -9.75 -20.54 -9.44
CA VAL A 77 -8.91 -21.69 -9.02
C VAL A 77 -9.71 -22.69 -8.17
N VAL A 78 -10.57 -22.21 -7.27
CA VAL A 78 -11.34 -23.07 -6.36
C VAL A 78 -12.64 -23.61 -7.00
N GLY A 79 -13.14 -22.95 -8.05
CA GLY A 79 -14.36 -23.33 -8.74
C GLY A 79 -15.64 -22.99 -7.98
N GLU A 80 -16.79 -23.34 -8.56
CA GLU A 80 -18.12 -22.97 -8.02
C GLU A 80 -18.43 -23.58 -6.64
N ASP A 81 -17.83 -24.74 -6.33
CA ASP A 81 -17.98 -25.45 -5.06
C ASP A 81 -17.04 -24.92 -3.95
N GLY A 82 -16.19 -23.94 -4.28
CA GLY A 82 -15.26 -23.34 -3.33
C GLY A 82 -15.94 -22.45 -2.27
N PRO A 83 -15.22 -22.14 -1.17
CA PRO A 83 -15.72 -21.23 -0.17
C PRO A 83 -15.93 -19.83 -0.75
N LYS A 84 -17.01 -19.15 -0.33
CA LYS A 84 -17.23 -17.75 -0.72
C LYS A 84 -16.13 -16.85 -0.18
N CYS A 85 -15.71 -15.91 -1.01
CA CYS A 85 -14.74 -14.89 -0.63
C CYS A 85 -15.27 -14.04 0.53
N ARG A 86 -14.38 -13.76 1.49
CA ARG A 86 -14.67 -12.98 2.71
C ARG A 86 -13.78 -11.75 2.85
N THR A 87 -12.98 -11.44 1.82
CA THR A 87 -11.95 -10.40 1.89
C THR A 87 -12.52 -8.98 1.96
N LEU A 88 -13.80 -8.80 1.61
CA LEU A 88 -14.48 -7.51 1.69
C LEU A 88 -14.59 -6.99 3.14
N ASP A 89 -14.88 -7.88 4.09
CA ASP A 89 -15.07 -7.53 5.50
C ASP A 89 -13.83 -7.84 6.36
N LEU A 90 -12.76 -8.34 5.74
CA LEU A 90 -11.55 -8.72 6.45
C LEU A 90 -10.65 -7.49 6.65
N SER A 91 -10.36 -7.19 7.92
CA SER A 91 -9.36 -6.17 8.25
C SER A 91 -7.96 -6.67 7.86
N LEU A 92 -7.21 -5.86 7.12
CA LEU A 92 -5.80 -6.12 6.88
C LEU A 92 -5.01 -6.06 8.19
N HIS A 93 -3.86 -6.73 8.22
CA HIS A 93 -2.95 -6.71 9.37
C HIS A 93 -2.62 -5.27 9.81
N GLY A 94 -2.85 -4.98 11.10
CA GLY A 94 -2.70 -3.64 11.67
C GLY A 94 -3.94 -2.75 11.58
N GLY A 95 -4.97 -3.13 10.82
CA GLY A 95 -6.24 -2.41 10.74
C GLY A 95 -7.24 -2.79 11.83
N GLU A 96 -7.23 -4.05 12.26
CA GLU A 96 -8.18 -4.54 13.27
C GLU A 96 -7.98 -3.82 14.61
N GLY A 97 -9.06 -3.24 15.13
CA GLY A 97 -9.06 -2.50 16.40
C GLY A 97 -8.36 -1.14 16.33
N TYR A 98 -8.01 -0.64 15.14
CA TYR A 98 -7.42 0.69 15.01
C TYR A 98 -8.39 1.78 15.46
N THR A 99 -7.87 2.73 16.26
CA THR A 99 -8.62 3.91 16.67
C THR A 99 -7.80 5.17 16.39
N PRO A 100 -8.46 6.32 16.13
CA PRO A 100 -7.74 7.60 15.99
C PRO A 100 -6.94 8.02 17.22
N SER A 101 -7.26 7.46 18.40
CA SER A 101 -6.57 7.73 19.66
C SER A 101 -5.38 6.80 19.91
N LEU A 102 -5.04 5.89 18.99
CA LEU A 102 -3.94 4.95 19.15
C LEU A 102 -2.60 5.63 19.47
N SER A 103 -2.28 6.76 18.82
CA SER A 103 -1.07 7.52 19.12
C SER A 103 -1.02 8.01 20.58
N ILE A 104 -2.16 8.45 21.13
CA ILE A 104 -2.28 8.88 22.54
C ILE A 104 -2.01 7.68 23.47
N GLN A 105 -2.58 6.52 23.14
CA GLN A 105 -2.37 5.30 23.93
C GLN A 105 -0.90 4.86 23.91
N LEU A 106 -0.23 4.97 22.77
CA LEU A 106 1.20 4.67 22.63
C LEU A 106 2.06 5.61 23.49
N ILE A 107 1.76 6.92 23.48
CA ILE A 107 2.46 7.90 24.33
C ILE A 107 2.29 7.58 25.81
N GLN A 108 1.05 7.30 26.24
CA GLN A 108 0.75 7.01 27.64
C GLN A 108 1.43 5.74 28.13
N LYS A 109 1.44 4.68 27.30
CA LYS A 109 2.02 3.39 27.69
C LYS A 109 3.55 3.36 27.58
N HIS A 110 4.11 3.93 26.51
CA HIS A 110 5.53 3.80 26.18
C HIS A 110 6.33 5.09 26.35
N GLY A 111 5.73 6.21 26.75
CA GLY A 111 6.46 7.43 27.08
C GLY A 111 7.35 7.96 25.95
N MET A 112 6.82 8.00 24.72
CA MET A 112 7.52 8.44 23.50
C MET A 112 7.02 9.82 23.02
N SER A 113 7.73 10.42 22.07
CA SER A 113 7.31 11.69 21.46
C SER A 113 5.99 11.54 20.67
N GLN A 114 5.25 12.64 20.53
CA GLN A 114 4.03 12.66 19.75
C GLN A 114 4.29 12.31 18.27
N GLU A 115 5.34 12.88 17.69
CA GLU A 115 5.72 12.63 16.29
C GLU A 115 5.97 11.13 16.03
N THR A 116 6.73 10.47 16.92
CA THR A 116 6.99 9.03 16.80
C THR A 116 5.72 8.21 16.97
N ALA A 117 4.89 8.53 17.96
CA ALA A 117 3.64 7.80 18.19
C ALA A 117 2.66 7.94 17.02
N GLU A 118 2.54 9.14 16.44
CA GLU A 118 1.72 9.37 15.26
C GLU A 118 2.25 8.63 14.04
N HIS A 119 3.56 8.65 13.82
CA HIS A 119 4.19 7.90 12.74
C HIS A 119 3.91 6.40 12.88
N LEU A 120 4.13 5.83 14.07
CA LEU A 120 3.92 4.41 14.31
C LEU A 120 2.45 4.02 14.13
N ALA A 121 1.51 4.82 14.66
CA ALA A 121 0.08 4.56 14.48
C ALA A 121 -0.34 4.64 13.01
N LYS A 122 0.14 5.63 12.25
CA LYS A 122 -0.19 5.81 10.82
C LYS A 122 0.41 4.73 9.91
N THR A 123 1.62 4.27 10.23
CA THR A 123 2.35 3.31 9.38
C THR A 123 2.03 1.86 9.71
N TYR A 124 1.90 1.53 11.00
CA TYR A 124 1.73 0.14 11.45
C TYR A 124 0.31 -0.14 11.97
N GLY A 125 -0.51 0.89 12.20
CA GLY A 125 -1.81 0.70 12.84
C GLY A 125 -1.65 0.01 14.20
N THR A 126 -2.51 -0.96 14.53
CA THR A 126 -2.44 -1.69 15.80
C THR A 126 -1.17 -2.51 15.99
N ARG A 127 -0.40 -2.76 14.93
CA ARG A 127 0.94 -3.38 15.03
C ARG A 127 1.99 -2.47 15.68
N ALA A 128 1.69 -1.18 15.84
CA ALA A 128 2.56 -0.25 16.54
C ALA A 128 2.92 -0.72 17.96
N TRP A 129 2.02 -1.45 18.64
CA TRP A 129 2.30 -2.02 19.96
C TRP A 129 3.51 -2.96 19.94
N GLU A 130 3.53 -3.90 19.00
CA GLU A 130 4.60 -4.88 18.87
C GLU A 130 5.91 -4.22 18.44
N VAL A 131 5.85 -3.18 17.60
CA VAL A 131 7.02 -2.37 17.27
C VAL A 131 7.58 -1.68 18.52
N CYS A 132 6.71 -1.17 19.39
CA CYS A 132 7.13 -0.55 20.64
C CYS A 132 7.74 -1.55 21.64
N GLU A 133 7.27 -2.79 21.67
CA GLU A 133 7.80 -3.85 22.53
C GLU A 133 9.24 -4.25 22.17
N LEU A 134 9.66 -4.04 20.92
CA LEU A 134 11.04 -4.24 20.48
C LEU A 134 11.99 -3.10 20.92
N SER A 135 11.45 -1.99 21.43
CA SER A 135 12.25 -0.82 21.79
C SER A 135 12.95 -0.97 23.15
N LYS A 136 14.18 -0.48 23.24
CA LYS A 136 14.93 -0.40 24.50
C LYS A 136 14.71 0.97 25.16
N PRO A 137 14.77 1.06 26.50
CA PRO A 137 14.73 2.35 27.19
C PRO A 137 15.90 3.25 26.77
N THR A 138 15.66 4.55 26.68
CA THR A 138 16.66 5.57 26.31
C THR A 138 17.58 5.96 27.47
N GLY A 139 17.20 5.64 28.71
CA GLY A 139 17.86 6.12 29.93
C GLY A 139 17.58 7.60 30.24
N LYS A 140 16.75 8.29 29.47
CA LYS A 140 16.34 9.69 29.71
C LYS A 140 15.05 9.76 30.54
N SER A 141 14.81 10.90 31.19
CA SER A 141 13.52 11.17 31.83
C SER A 141 12.37 11.22 30.81
N TRP A 142 12.67 11.75 29.61
CA TRP A 142 11.80 11.78 28.44
C TRP A 142 12.60 11.98 27.14
N PRO A 143 12.18 11.42 25.99
CA PRO A 143 11.27 10.28 25.88
C PRO A 143 11.92 9.04 26.50
N ARG A 144 11.13 8.21 27.21
CA ARG A 144 11.62 7.02 27.90
C ARG A 144 12.02 5.90 26.94
N PHE A 145 11.41 5.88 25.75
CA PHE A 145 11.65 4.91 24.68
C PHE A 145 11.75 5.64 23.33
N GLY A 146 12.62 5.16 22.43
CA GLY A 146 12.85 5.73 21.10
C GLY A 146 14.32 5.95 20.76
N VAL A 147 14.60 6.48 19.57
CA VAL A 147 15.94 6.91 19.14
C VAL A 147 15.96 8.44 19.15
N THR A 148 17.01 9.04 19.72
CA THR A 148 17.25 10.50 19.61
C THR A 148 17.96 10.86 18.34
#